data_AF-A0A2I0JAU5-F1
#
_entry.id   AF-A0A2I0JAU5-F1
#
_cell.length_a   1.000
_cell.length_b   1.000
_cell.length_c   1.000
_cell.angle_alpha   90.00
_cell.angle_beta   90.00
_cell.angle_gamma   90.00
#
_symmetry.space_group_name_H-M   'P 1'
#
loop_
_entity.id
_entity.type
_entity.pdbx_description
1 polymer ?
#
loop_
_entity_poly.entity_id
_entity_poly.type
_entity_poly.pdbx_seq_one_letter_code
_entity_poly.pdbx_strand_id
1 'polypeptide(L)' 'MAARAHDVAVLALRGRSACLNFADSAWRLPIPSSASDADIRAVAIEAAEVFRQACKEGASSSSSGLEHEEA' A
#
# COMPACT_ATOMS: atom_id res chain seq x y z
N MET A 1 4.72 1.33 -4.40
CA MET A 1 4.90 1.65 -2.96
C MET A 1 5.22 0.38 -2.17
N ALA A 2 6.47 0.12 -1.76
CA ALA A 2 6.84 -1.07 -0.97
C ALA A 2 6.54 -0.92 0.54
N ALA A 3 6.83 0.26 1.12
CA ALA A 3 6.63 0.51 2.55
C ALA A 3 5.16 0.42 3.01
N ARG A 4 4.20 0.80 2.15
CA ARG A 4 2.76 0.64 2.48
C ARG A 4 2.32 -0.82 2.48
N ALA A 5 2.86 -1.65 1.58
CA ALA A 5 2.61 -3.09 1.61
C ALA A 5 3.19 -3.73 2.89
N HIS A 6 4.36 -3.26 3.34
CA HIS A 6 4.92 -3.68 4.62
C HIS A 6 4.02 -3.28 5.81
N ASP A 7 3.51 -2.06 5.83
CA ASP A 7 2.61 -1.60 6.88
C ASP A 7 1.33 -2.46 6.96
N VAL A 8 0.75 -2.90 5.83
CA VAL A 8 -0.38 -3.85 5.83
C VAL A 8 0.02 -5.16 6.49
N ALA A 9 1.16 -5.73 6.11
CA ALA A 9 1.62 -7.01 6.65
C ALA A 9 1.87 -6.94 8.15
N VAL A 10 2.53 -5.87 8.63
CA VAL A 10 2.77 -5.69 10.06
C VAL A 10 1.46 -5.42 10.81
N LEU A 11 0.52 -4.65 10.24
CA LEU A 11 -0.78 -4.41 10.84
C LEU A 11 -1.60 -5.70 10.95
N ALA A 12 -1.55 -6.57 9.94
CA ALA A 12 -2.26 -7.84 9.95
C ALA A 12 -1.69 -8.83 10.99
N LEU A 13 -0.37 -8.82 11.19
CA LEU A 13 0.31 -9.72 12.11
C LEU A 13 0.33 -9.21 13.56
N ARG A 14 0.47 -7.89 13.77
CA ARG A 14 0.67 -7.27 15.09
C ARG A 14 -0.51 -6.40 15.54
N GLY A 15 -1.50 -6.17 14.68
CA GLY A 15 -2.66 -5.35 14.97
C GLY A 15 -2.30 -3.90 15.28
N ARG A 16 -3.04 -3.29 16.22
CA ARG A 16 -2.89 -1.89 16.65
C ARG A 16 -1.56 -1.55 17.33
N SER A 17 -0.77 -2.54 17.72
CA SER A 17 0.56 -2.35 18.31
C SER A 17 1.69 -2.49 17.28
N ALA A 18 1.37 -2.51 15.99
CA ALA A 18 2.33 -2.54 14.90
C ALA A 18 3.19 -1.26 14.84
N CYS A 19 4.51 -1.42 14.74
CA CYS A 19 5.39 -0.33 14.33
C CYS A 19 5.29 -0.15 12.82
N LEU A 20 4.45 0.78 12.39
CA LEU A 20 4.24 1.10 10.98
C LEU A 20 5.23 2.19 10.55
N ASN A 21 5.60 2.19 9.27
CA ASN A 21 6.39 3.27 8.67
C ASN A 21 5.56 4.55 8.57
N PHE A 22 4.25 4.43 8.35
CA PHE A 22 3.34 5.57 8.32
C PHE A 22 2.27 5.44 9.41
N ALA A 23 2.14 6.44 10.29
CA ALA A 23 1.11 6.44 11.35
C ALA A 23 -0.33 6.35 10.78
N ASP A 24 -0.51 6.95 9.61
CA ASP A 24 -1.74 6.98 8.83
C ASP A 24 -2.14 5.60 8.25
N SER A 25 -1.19 4.67 8.15
CA SER A 25 -1.45 3.29 7.71
C SER A 25 -2.44 2.56 8.60
N ALA A 26 -2.48 2.86 9.90
CA ALA A 26 -3.37 2.16 10.83
C ALA A 26 -4.87 2.42 10.57
N TRP A 27 -5.21 3.50 9.87
CA TRP A 27 -6.59 3.95 9.66
C TRP A 27 -7.00 3.92 8.19
N ARG A 28 -6.02 3.97 7.27
CA ARG A 28 -6.26 4.00 5.83
C ARG A 28 -6.01 2.68 5.13
N LEU A 29 -5.32 1.73 5.77
CA LEU A 29 -5.11 0.42 5.17
C LEU A 29 -6.31 -0.49 5.45
N PRO A 30 -6.76 -1.25 4.45
CA PRO A 30 -7.75 -2.30 4.66
C PRO A 30 -7.19 -3.36 5.60
N ILE A 31 -8.02 -3.80 6.55
CA ILE A 31 -7.66 -4.87 7.49
C ILE A 31 -8.05 -6.18 6.80
N PRO A 32 -7.11 -7.12 6.58
CA PRO A 32 -7.44 -8.40 5.99
C PRO A 32 -8.40 -9.17 6.91
N SER A 33 -9.38 -9.85 6.30
CA SER A 33 -10.38 -10.65 7.01
C SER A 33 -9.79 -11.86 7.74
N SER A 34 -8.60 -12.30 7.34
CA SER A 34 -7.86 -13.41 7.92
C SER A 34 -6.37 -13.10 7.96
N ALA A 35 -5.69 -13.63 8.97
CA ALA A 35 -4.23 -13.51 9.11
C ALA A 35 -3.47 -14.53 8.22
N SER A 36 -4.09 -15.00 7.14
CA SER A 36 -3.45 -15.90 6.19
C SER A 36 -2.45 -15.12 5.34
N ASP A 37 -1.31 -15.72 5.02
CA ASP A 37 -0.27 -15.06 4.21
C ASP A 37 -0.79 -14.65 2.81
N ALA A 38 -1.71 -15.44 2.25
CA ALA A 38 -2.35 -15.13 0.97
C ALA A 38 -3.22 -13.86 1.06
N ASP A 39 -4.06 -13.76 2.10
CA ASP A 39 -4.93 -12.60 2.31
C ASP A 39 -4.12 -11.34 2.64
N ILE A 40 -3.07 -11.49 3.46
CA ILE A 40 -2.17 -10.39 3.79
C ILE A 40 -1.51 -9.84 2.52
N ARG A 41 -1.01 -10.71 1.63
CA ARG A 41 -0.39 -10.28 0.37
C ARG A 41 -1.39 -9.62 -0.57
N ALA A 42 -2.58 -10.20 -0.72
CA ALA A 42 -3.62 -9.64 -1.57
C ALA A 42 -4.00 -8.21 -1.13
N VAL A 43 -4.27 -8.04 0.17
CA VAL A 43 -4.64 -6.75 0.76
C VAL A 43 -3.45 -5.77 0.73
N ALA A 44 -2.22 -6.25 0.90
CA ALA A 44 -1.02 -5.42 0.80
C ALA A 44 -0.80 -4.86 -0.62
N ILE A 45 -1.04 -5.67 -1.65
CA ILE A 45 -0.98 -5.26 -3.06
C ILE A 45 -2.09 -4.25 -3.34
N GLU A 46 -3.34 -4.58 -2.99
CA GLU A 46 -4.48 -3.69 -3.19
C GLU A 46 -4.25 -2.32 -2.53
N ALA A 47 -3.83 -2.31 -1.26
CA ALA A 47 -3.54 -1.06 -0.57
C ALA A 47 -2.41 -0.27 -1.24
N ALA A 48 -1.34 -0.94 -1.69
CA ALA A 48 -0.26 -0.26 -2.42
C ALA A 48 -0.76 0.35 -3.74
N GLU A 49 -1.70 -0.29 -4.42
CA GLU A 49 -2.32 0.22 -5.66
C GLU A 49 -3.27 1.38 -5.40
N VAL A 50 -4.12 1.31 -4.37
CA VAL A 50 -5.00 2.41 -3.94
C VAL A 50 -4.16 3.65 -3.62
N PHE A 51 -3.05 3.49 -2.89
CA PHE A 51 -2.14 4.60 -2.61
C PHE A 51 -1.38 5.09 -3.85
N ARG A 52 -1.03 4.19 -4.78
CA ARG A 52 -0.42 4.57 -6.07
C ARG A 52 -1.39 5.43 -6.90
N GLN A 53 -2.67 5.07 -6.91
CA GLN A 53 -3.69 5.81 -7.64
C GLN A 53 -4.03 7.15 -6.96
N ALA A 54 -4.13 7.17 -5.63
CA ALA A 54 -4.33 8.41 -4.88
C ALA A 54 -3.20 9.44 -5.12
N CYS A 55 -1.94 8.98 -5.24
CA CYS A 55 -0.84 9.86 -5.65
C CYS A 55 -0.92 10.27 -7.13
N LYS A 56 -1.44 9.42 -8.03
CA LYS A 56 -1.65 9.79 -9.44
C LYS A 56 -2.76 10.83 -9.62
N GLU A 57 -3.87 10.72 -8.89
CA GLU A 57 -4.97 11.69 -8.97
C GLU A 57 -4.61 13.03 -8.32
N GLY A 58 -3.77 13.02 -7.27
CA GLY A 58 -3.18 14.23 -6.69
C GLY A 58 -2.06 14.87 -7.51
N ALA A 59 -1.46 14.12 -8.45
CA ALA A 59 -0.40 14.58 -9.35
C ALA A 59 -0.89 14.93 -10.77
N SER A 60 -2.21 14.99 -11.01
CA SER A 60 -2.77 15.58 -12.25
C SER A 60 -2.58 17.10 -12.34
N SER A 61 -1.76 17.69 -11.47
CA SER A 61 -0.99 18.89 -11.79
C SER A 61 0.50 18.54 -11.78
N SER A 62 1.05 18.28 -12.98
CA SER A 62 2.47 18.04 -13.31
C SER A 62 3.02 16.65 -12.91
N SER A 63 3.59 15.80 -13.78
CA SER A 63 4.24 16.00 -15.08
C SER A 63 4.32 14.66 -15.83
N SER A 64 4.25 14.77 -17.15
CA SER A 64 4.55 13.76 -18.18
C SER A 64 5.92 13.08 -18.03
N GLY A 65 5.99 11.78 -18.35
CA GLY A 65 7.25 11.05 -18.56
C GLY A 65 7.06 9.53 -18.57
N LEU A 66 6.57 8.97 -19.68
CA LEU A 66 6.68 7.55 -19.98
C LEU A 66 7.84 7.39 -20.97
N GLU A 67 8.99 6.94 -20.49
CA GLU A 67 10.02 6.39 -21.37
C GLU A 67 9.66 4.92 -21.64
N HIS A 68 9.34 4.65 -22.90
CA HIS A 68 9.48 3.34 -23.53
C HIS A 68 10.94 2.91 -23.43
N GLU A 69 11.18 1.65 -23.11
CA GLU A 69 12.40 0.97 -23.58
C GLU A 69 11.95 -0.40 -24.12
N GLU A 70 11.76 -0.43 -25.44
CA GLU A 70 11.81 -1.62 -26.28
C GLU A 70 13.28 -2.02 -26.47
N ALA A 71 13.53 -3.32 -26.59
CA ALA A 71 14.74 -3.85 -27.22
C ALA A 71 14.36 -4.99 -28.15
#